data_AF-A0AAF3EG29-F1
#
_entry.id   AF-A0AAF3EG29-F1
#
_cell.length_a   1.000
_cell.length_b   1.000
_cell.length_c   1.000
_cell.angle_alpha   90.00
_cell.angle_beta   90.00
_cell.angle_gamma   90.00
#
_symmetry.space_group_name_H-M   'P 1'
#
loop_
_entity.id
_entity.type
_entity.pdbx_description
1 polymer ?
#
loop_
_entity_poly.entity_id
_entity_poly.type
_entity_poly.pdbx_seq_one_letter_code
_entity_poly.pdbx_strand_id
1 'polypeptide(L)'
;MAKLKTRDLRGKKREDLNKQLEEQKTELASLRVSKVTGGAASKLSKIRTVRKNIARVLTVYNQTQKSELRKLYQGKKYKPLDLRYRKTHMAKLKTKDLRGKKREDLNKQLEEQKTELASLRVSKVTGGAASKLSKIRTVRKNIARVLTVYNQTQKSELRKLYQGKKYKPLDLRYRKTRAQRRALTKHELSLKTDKQKARQQAFPTRKYAVKA
;
A
#
# COMPACT_ATOMS: atom_id res chain seq x y z
N MET A 1 -6.58 27.12 -23.72
CA MET A 1 -7.07 25.76 -23.41
C MET A 1 -7.30 25.57 -21.93
N ALA A 2 -8.47 25.06 -21.56
CA ALA A 2 -8.74 24.60 -20.21
C ALA A 2 -7.92 23.33 -19.90
N LYS A 3 -7.64 23.12 -18.61
CA LYS A 3 -6.96 21.91 -18.12
C LYS A 3 -7.91 20.71 -18.27
N LEU A 4 -7.58 19.75 -19.13
CA LEU A 4 -8.37 18.52 -19.26
C LEU A 4 -8.36 17.73 -17.95
N LYS A 5 -9.53 17.26 -17.49
CA LYS A 5 -9.59 16.34 -16.34
C LYS A 5 -9.60 14.90 -16.86
N THR A 6 -8.85 14.04 -16.17
CA THR A 6 -8.70 12.63 -16.57
C THR A 6 -10.02 11.86 -16.60
N ARG A 7 -10.99 12.24 -15.74
CA ARG A 7 -12.34 11.65 -15.71
C ARG A 7 -13.13 11.90 -17.00
N ASP A 8 -12.97 13.07 -17.61
CA ASP A 8 -13.71 13.46 -18.82
C ASP A 8 -13.14 12.75 -20.07
N LEU A 9 -11.93 12.18 -19.95
CA LEU A 9 -11.28 11.36 -20.99
C LEU A 9 -11.62 9.88 -20.85
N ARG A 10 -12.04 9.43 -19.64
CA ARG A 10 -12.42 8.04 -19.40
C ARG A 10 -13.83 7.82 -19.94
N GLY A 11 -13.96 6.97 -20.95
CA GLY A 11 -15.24 6.65 -21.60
C GLY A 11 -15.39 7.22 -23.01
N LYS A 12 -14.50 8.12 -23.44
CA LYS A 12 -14.42 8.53 -24.86
C LYS A 12 -13.93 7.37 -25.73
N LYS A 13 -14.38 7.32 -26.99
CA LYS A 13 -13.88 6.35 -27.97
C LYS A 13 -12.40 6.63 -28.27
N ARG A 14 -11.68 5.58 -28.69
CA ARG A 14 -10.25 5.67 -29.02
C ARG A 14 -9.96 6.70 -30.11
N GLU A 15 -10.82 6.78 -31.11
CA GLU A 15 -10.74 7.74 -32.20
C GLU A 15 -10.82 9.18 -31.70
N ASP A 16 -11.76 9.47 -30.79
CA ASP A 16 -11.93 10.80 -30.21
C ASP A 16 -10.72 11.22 -29.37
N LEU A 17 -10.11 10.27 -28.64
CA LEU A 17 -8.88 10.51 -27.89
C LEU A 17 -7.69 10.78 -28.82
N ASN A 18 -7.60 10.09 -29.97
CA ASN A 18 -6.56 10.32 -30.96
C ASN A 18 -6.71 11.69 -31.63
N LYS A 19 -7.93 12.08 -32.03
CA LYS A 19 -8.21 13.42 -32.58
C LYS A 19 -7.82 14.51 -31.59
N GLN A 20 -8.24 14.39 -30.33
CA GLN A 20 -7.86 15.33 -29.26
C GLN A 20 -6.35 15.37 -28.98
N LEU A 21 -5.65 14.25 -29.15
CA LEU A 21 -4.20 14.19 -29.00
C LEU A 21 -3.49 14.94 -30.12
N GLU A 22 -3.93 14.76 -31.37
CA GLU A 22 -3.34 15.44 -32.52
C GLU A 22 -3.59 16.95 -32.47
N GLU A 23 -4.80 17.39 -32.13
CA GLU A 23 -5.12 18.81 -31.89
C GLU A 23 -4.20 19.45 -30.82
N GLN A 24 -3.89 18.73 -29.74
CA GLN A 24 -2.99 19.24 -28.71
C GLN A 24 -1.53 19.24 -29.13
N LYS A 25 -1.12 18.30 -29.99
CA LYS A 25 0.25 18.28 -30.55
C LYS A 25 0.45 19.43 -31.53
N THR A 26 -0.52 19.71 -32.40
CA THR A 26 -0.45 20.85 -33.33
C THR A 26 -0.45 22.18 -32.59
N GLU A 27 -1.28 22.33 -31.56
CA GLU A 27 -1.26 23.51 -30.68
C GLU A 27 0.08 23.63 -29.92
N LEU A 28 0.64 22.52 -29.44
CA LEU A 28 1.95 22.56 -28.79
C LEU A 28 3.05 22.98 -29.76
N ALA A 29 2.98 22.54 -31.01
CA ALA A 29 3.92 22.92 -32.05
C ALA A 29 3.86 24.41 -32.37
N SER A 30 2.66 24.97 -32.57
CA SER A 30 2.47 26.40 -32.81
C SER A 30 2.94 27.26 -31.62
N LEU A 31 2.64 26.83 -30.39
CA LEU A 31 3.12 27.50 -29.18
C LEU A 31 4.66 27.44 -29.05
N ARG A 32 5.30 26.35 -29.47
CA ARG A 32 6.77 26.25 -29.48
C ARG A 32 7.40 27.18 -30.50
N VAL A 33 6.83 27.30 -31.70
CA VAL A 33 7.29 28.28 -32.71
C VAL A 33 7.19 29.70 -32.15
N SER A 34 6.02 30.05 -31.58
CA SER A 34 5.83 31.38 -30.98
C SER A 34 6.79 31.70 -29.83
N LYS A 35 7.29 30.67 -29.13
CA LYS A 35 8.30 30.85 -28.08
C LYS A 35 9.67 31.23 -28.66
N VAL A 36 10.03 30.67 -29.81
CA VAL A 36 11.30 30.95 -30.48
C VAL A 36 11.28 32.33 -31.13
N THR A 37 10.14 32.74 -31.69
CA THR A 37 9.97 34.05 -32.35
C THR A 37 9.66 35.20 -31.39
N GLY A 38 9.94 35.07 -30.08
CA GLY A 38 9.73 36.15 -29.10
C GLY A 38 8.26 36.54 -28.84
N GLY A 39 7.31 35.63 -29.06
CA GLY A 39 5.87 35.91 -28.90
C GLY A 39 5.42 36.20 -27.46
N ALA A 40 4.22 36.78 -27.34
CA ALA A 40 3.64 37.23 -26.07
C ALA A 40 3.66 36.19 -24.93
N ALA A 41 3.94 36.64 -23.70
CA ALA A 41 4.05 35.81 -22.49
C ALA A 41 2.80 34.96 -22.18
N SER A 42 1.62 35.42 -22.59
CA SER A 42 0.34 34.71 -22.45
C SER A 42 0.27 33.41 -23.28
N LYS A 43 1.04 33.29 -24.37
CA LYS A 43 1.17 32.06 -25.17
C LYS A 43 2.12 31.06 -24.50
N LEU A 44 3.18 31.54 -23.86
CA LEU A 44 4.19 30.72 -23.19
C LEU A 44 3.63 29.96 -21.98
N SER A 45 2.76 30.58 -21.20
CA SER A 45 2.11 29.95 -20.04
C SER A 45 1.25 28.74 -20.42
N LYS A 46 0.69 28.74 -21.65
CA LYS A 46 -0.14 27.64 -22.19
C LYS A 46 0.67 26.37 -22.47
N ILE A 47 1.96 26.46 -22.79
CA ILE A 47 2.82 25.29 -23.12
C ILE A 47 2.78 24.23 -22.02
N ARG A 48 2.89 24.64 -20.75
CA ARG A 48 2.84 23.72 -19.60
C ARG A 48 1.48 23.02 -19.51
N THR A 49 0.39 23.73 -19.78
CA THR A 49 -0.96 23.16 -19.74
C THR A 49 -1.19 22.16 -20.86
N VAL A 50 -0.77 22.47 -22.09
CA VAL A 50 -0.90 21.59 -23.25
C VAL A 50 -0.06 20.31 -23.08
N ARG A 51 1.20 20.41 -22.61
CA ARG A 51 2.02 19.23 -22.27
C ARG A 51 1.36 18.32 -21.23
N LYS A 52 0.76 18.92 -20.19
CA LYS A 52 0.03 18.16 -19.15
C LYS A 52 -1.24 17.53 -19.71
N ASN A 53 -1.92 18.18 -20.65
CA ASN A 53 -3.10 17.62 -21.31
C ASN A 53 -2.73 16.42 -22.20
N ILE A 54 -1.69 16.53 -23.03
CA ILE A 54 -1.15 15.43 -23.85
C ILE A 54 -0.80 14.22 -22.97
N ALA A 55 -0.08 14.46 -21.87
CA ALA A 55 0.29 13.40 -20.94
C ALA A 55 -0.93 12.70 -20.33
N ARG A 56 -2.01 13.44 -20.02
CA ARG A 56 -3.27 12.84 -19.52
C ARG A 56 -3.95 11.99 -20.58
N VAL A 57 -4.05 12.47 -21.83
CA VAL A 57 -4.66 11.74 -22.95
C VAL A 57 -3.89 10.44 -23.22
N LEU A 58 -2.56 10.51 -23.33
CA LEU A 58 -1.69 9.33 -23.49
C LEU A 58 -1.81 8.33 -22.33
N THR A 59 -1.99 8.82 -21.10
CA THR A 59 -2.17 7.94 -19.93
C THR A 59 -3.47 7.16 -20.02
N VAL A 60 -4.58 7.79 -20.42
CA VAL A 60 -5.88 7.13 -20.59
C VAL A 60 -5.85 6.17 -21.76
N TYR A 61 -5.26 6.56 -22.89
CA TYR A 61 -5.06 5.69 -24.04
C TYR A 61 -4.26 4.43 -23.69
N ASN A 62 -3.17 4.58 -22.94
CA ASN A 62 -2.39 3.43 -22.47
C ASN A 62 -3.16 2.55 -21.47
N GLN A 63 -4.06 3.13 -20.67
CA GLN A 63 -4.94 2.38 -19.77
C GLN A 63 -5.98 1.56 -20.54
N THR A 64 -6.63 2.13 -21.56
CA THR A 64 -7.63 1.43 -22.37
C THR A 64 -6.99 0.30 -23.17
N GLN A 65 -5.86 0.54 -23.84
CA GLN A 65 -5.11 -0.49 -24.57
C GLN A 65 -4.68 -1.66 -23.66
N LYS A 66 -4.18 -1.38 -22.45
CA LYS A 66 -3.84 -2.43 -21.49
C LYS A 66 -5.07 -3.18 -20.97
N SER A 67 -6.21 -2.52 -20.83
CA SER A 67 -7.45 -3.16 -20.39
C SER A 67 -8.01 -4.11 -21.45
N GLU A 68 -7.96 -3.72 -22.72
CA GLU A 68 -8.35 -4.54 -23.87
C GLU A 68 -7.44 -5.78 -23.98
N LEU A 69 -6.12 -5.58 -23.91
CA LEU A 69 -5.16 -6.68 -23.88
C LEU A 69 -5.40 -7.63 -22.68
N ARG A 70 -5.78 -7.11 -21.50
CA ARG A 70 -6.09 -7.96 -20.34
C ARG A 70 -7.31 -8.84 -20.57
N LYS A 71 -8.36 -8.31 -21.19
CA LYS A 71 -9.56 -9.06 -21.57
C LYS A 71 -9.23 -10.13 -22.63
N LEU A 72 -8.48 -9.76 -23.67
CA LEU A 72 -8.10 -10.66 -24.77
C LEU A 72 -7.27 -11.88 -24.33
N TYR A 73 -6.44 -11.70 -23.29
CA TYR A 73 -5.58 -12.75 -22.73
C TYR A 73 -6.08 -13.30 -21.38
N GLN A 74 -7.36 -13.10 -21.05
CA GLN A 74 -7.97 -13.73 -19.88
C GLN A 74 -8.01 -15.25 -20.09
N GLY A 75 -7.57 -16.02 -19.08
CA GLY A 75 -7.51 -17.49 -19.16
C GLY A 75 -6.37 -18.10 -19.99
N LYS A 76 -5.64 -17.32 -20.80
CA LYS A 76 -4.53 -17.85 -21.63
C LYS A 76 -3.27 -18.14 -20.79
N LYS A 77 -2.62 -19.28 -21.05
CA LYS A 77 -1.36 -19.72 -20.41
C LYS A 77 -0.19 -18.73 -20.64
N TYR A 78 -0.17 -18.09 -21.81
CA TYR A 78 0.85 -17.10 -22.18
C TYR A 78 0.23 -15.71 -22.33
N LYS A 79 0.81 -14.72 -21.63
CA LYS A 79 0.45 -13.29 -21.73
C LYS A 79 1.64 -12.46 -22.25
N PRO A 80 1.41 -11.35 -22.97
CA PRO A 80 2.44 -10.40 -23.36
C PRO A 80 3.26 -9.91 -22.16
N LEU A 81 4.55 -9.64 -22.35
CA LEU A 81 5.47 -9.18 -21.29
C LEU A 81 4.94 -7.97 -20.52
N ASP A 82 4.26 -7.04 -21.20
CA ASP A 82 3.67 -5.83 -20.61
C ASP A 82 2.49 -6.09 -19.65
N LEU A 83 1.89 -7.29 -19.72
CA LEU A 83 0.84 -7.76 -18.81
C LEU A 83 1.36 -8.72 -17.74
N ARG A 84 2.60 -9.19 -17.87
CA ARG A 84 3.22 -10.03 -16.84
C ARG A 84 3.53 -9.13 -15.64
N TYR A 85 3.15 -9.59 -14.44
CA TYR A 85 3.66 -9.00 -13.21
C TYR A 85 5.18 -8.99 -13.33
N ARG A 86 5.80 -7.80 -13.25
CA ARG A 86 7.26 -7.65 -13.27
C ARG A 86 7.79 -8.36 -12.03
N LYS A 87 8.01 -9.66 -12.15
CA LYS A 87 8.73 -10.47 -11.20
C LYS A 87 10.15 -9.94 -11.33
N THR A 88 10.50 -8.98 -10.49
CA THR A 88 11.88 -8.55 -10.31
C THR A 88 12.60 -9.78 -9.76
N HIS A 89 13.03 -10.63 -10.68
CA HIS A 89 13.88 -11.77 -10.41
C HIS A 89 15.23 -11.17 -10.06
N MET A 90 15.48 -11.11 -8.76
CA MET A 90 16.75 -11.40 -8.09
C MET A 90 16.52 -11.17 -6.57
N ALA A 91 16.68 -12.24 -5.78
CA ALA A 91 16.97 -12.22 -4.34
C ALA A 91 15.98 -11.63 -3.30
N LYS A 92 14.70 -11.37 -3.62
CA LYS A 92 13.70 -10.98 -2.59
C LYS A 92 13.11 -12.22 -1.91
N LEU A 93 13.49 -12.48 -0.66
CA LEU A 93 12.84 -13.48 0.19
C LEU A 93 11.36 -13.12 0.39
N LYS A 94 10.47 -14.07 0.13
CA LYS A 94 9.03 -13.89 0.33
C LYS A 94 8.66 -14.40 1.72
N THR A 95 7.90 -13.59 2.45
CA THR A 95 7.44 -13.93 3.81
C THR A 95 6.61 -15.21 3.85
N LYS A 96 5.84 -15.50 2.80
CA LYS A 96 5.03 -16.72 2.73
C LYS A 96 5.88 -18.00 2.79
N ASP A 97 7.08 -17.96 2.21
CA ASP A 97 7.99 -19.11 2.13
C ASP A 97 8.76 -19.29 3.46
N LEU A 98 8.77 -18.27 4.33
CA LEU A 98 9.38 -18.32 5.66
C LEU A 98 8.42 -18.84 6.73
N ARG A 99 7.12 -18.66 6.52
CA ARG A 99 6.09 -19.18 7.44
C ARG A 99 6.02 -20.70 7.29
N GLY A 100 6.07 -21.41 8.42
CA GLY A 100 6.06 -22.87 8.45
C GLY A 100 7.45 -23.52 8.47
N LYS A 101 8.53 -22.75 8.25
CA LYS A 101 9.90 -23.23 8.51
C LYS A 101 10.16 -23.38 10.01
N LYS A 102 11.04 -24.30 10.39
CA LYS A 102 11.47 -24.47 11.78
C LYS A 102 12.31 -23.28 12.25
N ARG A 103 12.35 -23.06 13.57
CA ARG A 103 13.12 -21.97 14.20
C ARG A 103 14.60 -22.02 13.84
N GLU A 104 15.16 -23.23 13.79
CA GLU A 104 16.56 -23.47 13.42
C GLU A 104 16.86 -23.06 11.97
N ASP A 105 16.00 -23.40 11.02
CA ASP A 105 16.16 -23.03 9.61
C ASP A 105 16.09 -21.51 9.39
N LEU A 106 15.22 -20.83 10.14
CA LEU A 106 15.14 -19.37 10.13
C LEU A 106 16.40 -18.72 10.70
N ASN A 107 17.00 -19.31 11.75
CA ASN A 107 18.26 -18.81 12.32
C ASN A 107 19.44 -19.05 11.37
N LYS A 108 19.54 -20.20 10.72
CA LYS A 108 20.56 -20.45 9.68
C LYS A 108 20.47 -19.43 8.56
N GLN A 109 19.27 -19.21 8.01
CA GLN A 109 19.03 -18.19 6.97
C GLN A 109 19.31 -16.76 7.45
N LEU A 110 19.09 -16.47 8.74
CA LEU A 110 19.43 -15.17 9.32
C LEU A 110 20.95 -14.94 9.32
N GLU A 111 21.72 -15.93 9.76
CA GLU A 111 23.19 -15.82 9.83
C GLU A 111 23.80 -15.73 8.43
N GLU A 112 23.35 -16.52 7.47
CA GLU A 112 23.76 -16.41 6.05
C GLU A 112 23.51 -14.99 5.48
N GLN A 113 22.35 -14.40 5.77
CA GLN A 113 22.05 -13.04 5.30
C GLN A 113 22.86 -11.96 6.04
N LYS A 114 23.26 -12.19 7.30
CA LYS A 114 24.13 -11.27 8.05
C LYS A 114 25.56 -11.31 7.53
N THR A 115 26.11 -12.48 7.25
CA THR A 115 27.46 -12.63 6.67
C THR A 115 27.51 -12.01 5.28
N GLU A 116 26.49 -12.24 4.44
CA GLU A 116 26.36 -11.58 3.14
C GLU A 116 26.31 -10.05 3.29
N LEU A 117 25.53 -9.53 4.26
CA LEU A 117 25.48 -8.09 4.51
C LEU A 117 26.82 -7.52 4.96
N ALA A 118 27.58 -8.24 5.79
CA ALA A 118 28.91 -7.81 6.24
C ALA A 118 29.88 -7.73 5.05
N SER A 119 29.93 -8.76 4.21
CA SER A 119 30.74 -8.78 2.98
C SER A 119 30.39 -7.61 2.04
N LEU A 120 29.09 -7.31 1.87
CA LEU A 120 28.64 -6.20 1.04
C LEU A 120 28.99 -4.82 1.63
N ARG A 121 29.09 -4.70 2.97
CA ARG A 121 29.53 -3.47 3.62
C ARG A 121 31.02 -3.21 3.40
N VAL A 122 31.86 -4.24 3.52
CA VAL A 122 33.29 -4.14 3.17
C VAL A 122 33.45 -3.73 1.71
N SER A 123 32.73 -4.41 0.80
CA SER A 123 32.73 -4.10 -0.63
C SER A 123 32.29 -2.66 -0.94
N LYS A 124 31.44 -2.06 -0.10
CA LYS A 124 31.03 -0.66 -0.24
C LYS A 124 32.17 0.31 0.08
N VAL A 125 32.98 -0.01 1.09
CA VAL A 125 34.12 0.82 1.51
C VAL A 125 35.25 0.72 0.49
N THR A 126 35.52 -0.47 -0.03
CA THR A 126 36.60 -0.71 -1.00
C THR A 126 36.28 -0.27 -2.43
N GLY A 127 35.16 0.43 -2.66
CA GLY A 127 34.79 0.94 -3.99
C GLY A 127 34.27 -0.13 -4.96
N GLY A 128 33.63 -1.20 -4.47
CA GLY A 128 33.14 -2.30 -5.29
C GLY A 128 32.04 -1.94 -6.30
N ALA A 129 31.84 -2.83 -7.27
CA ALA A 129 30.88 -2.64 -8.37
C ALA A 129 29.45 -2.29 -7.92
N ALA A 130 28.80 -1.36 -8.63
CA ALA A 130 27.45 -0.87 -8.34
C ALA A 130 26.38 -1.98 -8.27
N SER A 131 26.55 -3.06 -9.05
CA SER A 131 25.69 -4.23 -9.04
C SER A 131 25.69 -4.94 -7.67
N LYS A 132 26.84 -5.06 -7.01
CA LYS A 132 26.95 -5.61 -5.65
C LYS A 132 26.32 -4.67 -4.62
N LEU A 133 26.53 -3.36 -4.74
CA LEU A 133 25.97 -2.36 -3.81
C LEU A 133 24.44 -2.33 -3.84
N SER A 134 23.83 -2.56 -5.00
CA SER A 134 22.37 -2.63 -5.14
C SER A 134 21.72 -3.73 -4.27
N LYS A 135 22.46 -4.80 -3.96
CA LYS A 135 21.99 -5.93 -3.14
C LYS A 135 21.82 -5.58 -1.67
N ILE A 136 22.54 -4.58 -1.14
CA ILE A 136 22.52 -4.19 0.28
C ILE A 136 21.09 -3.91 0.75
N ARG A 137 20.30 -3.18 -0.04
CA ARG A 137 18.91 -2.86 0.32
C ARG A 137 18.04 -4.12 0.38
N THR A 138 18.27 -5.06 -0.52
CA THR A 138 17.50 -6.31 -0.59
C THR A 138 17.83 -7.22 0.60
N VAL A 139 19.11 -7.43 0.88
CA VAL A 139 19.59 -8.24 2.03
C VAL A 139 19.10 -7.65 3.37
N ARG A 140 19.20 -6.32 3.57
CA ARG A 140 18.64 -5.68 4.79
C ARG A 140 17.14 -5.94 4.96
N LYS A 141 16.38 -5.87 3.87
CA LYS A 141 14.95 -6.18 3.90
C LYS A 141 14.67 -7.67 4.10
N ASN A 142 15.55 -8.55 3.63
CA ASN A 142 15.44 -9.99 3.86
C ASN A 142 15.65 -10.33 5.34
N ILE A 143 16.71 -9.81 5.98
CA ILE A 143 16.97 -9.96 7.43
C ILE A 143 15.75 -9.50 8.24
N ALA A 144 15.21 -8.32 7.92
CA ALA A 144 14.02 -7.80 8.60
C ALA A 144 12.81 -8.73 8.45
N ARG A 145 12.60 -9.36 7.29
CA ARG A 145 11.50 -10.32 7.08
C ARG A 145 11.69 -11.60 7.90
N VAL A 146 12.90 -12.15 7.95
CA VAL A 146 13.22 -13.35 8.74
C VAL A 146 12.98 -13.08 10.22
N LEU A 147 13.53 -11.99 10.77
CA LEU A 147 13.30 -11.58 12.16
C LEU A 147 11.83 -11.33 12.48
N THR A 148 11.08 -10.77 11.52
CA THR A 148 9.64 -10.55 11.70
C THR A 148 8.89 -11.87 11.86
N VAL A 149 9.15 -12.86 11.00
CA VAL A 149 8.48 -14.16 11.07
C VAL A 149 8.89 -14.91 12.34
N TYR A 150 10.17 -14.89 12.69
CA TYR A 150 10.69 -15.48 13.92
C TYR A 150 10.03 -14.91 15.19
N ASN A 151 9.91 -13.58 15.27
CA ASN A 151 9.27 -12.93 16.41
C ASN A 151 7.75 -13.17 16.41
N GLN A 152 7.12 -13.27 15.24
CA GLN A 152 5.71 -13.61 15.12
C GLN A 152 5.43 -15.02 15.65
N THR A 153 6.22 -16.02 15.25
CA THR A 153 6.06 -17.41 15.70
C THR A 153 6.27 -17.51 17.21
N GLN A 154 7.36 -16.93 17.73
CA GLN A 154 7.64 -16.89 19.17
C GLN A 154 6.51 -16.22 19.98
N LYS A 155 6.02 -15.05 19.55
CA LYS A 155 4.89 -14.40 20.24
C LYS A 155 3.60 -15.21 20.13
N SER A 156 3.37 -15.91 19.02
CA SER A 156 2.18 -16.75 18.86
C SER A 156 2.20 -17.95 19.81
N GLU A 157 3.35 -18.60 19.99
CA GLU A 157 3.55 -19.71 20.93
C GLU A 157 3.41 -19.25 22.37
N LEU A 158 4.01 -18.10 22.72
CA LEU A 158 3.83 -17.49 24.04
C LEU A 158 2.37 -17.13 24.33
N ARG A 159 1.62 -16.64 23.33
CA ARG A 159 0.18 -16.36 23.51
C ARG A 159 -0.63 -17.62 23.78
N LYS A 160 -0.29 -18.75 23.16
CA LYS A 160 -0.89 -20.06 23.45
C LYS A 160 -0.55 -20.52 24.87
N LEU A 161 0.72 -20.43 25.27
CA LEU A 161 1.19 -20.83 26.60
C LEU A 161 0.54 -20.03 27.75
N TYR A 162 0.27 -18.74 27.53
CA TYR A 162 -0.38 -17.85 28.49
C TYR A 162 -1.88 -17.63 28.19
N GLN A 163 -2.50 -18.50 27.39
CA GLN A 163 -3.94 -18.50 27.20
C GLN A 163 -4.63 -18.90 28.52
N GLY A 164 -5.73 -18.22 28.87
CA GLY A 164 -6.47 -18.46 30.13
C GLY A 164 -5.77 -18.01 31.43
N LYS A 165 -4.43 -17.90 31.46
CA LYS A 165 -3.70 -17.50 32.67
C LYS A 165 -4.02 -16.05 33.08
N LYS A 166 -4.29 -15.84 34.38
CA LYS A 166 -4.55 -14.51 34.98
C LYS A 166 -3.36 -13.57 34.80
N TYR A 167 -2.15 -14.05 35.10
CA TYR A 167 -0.92 -13.26 35.03
C TYR A 167 -0.19 -13.48 33.72
N LYS A 168 -0.21 -12.46 32.85
CA LYS A 168 0.52 -12.45 31.57
C LYS A 168 1.64 -11.40 31.61
N PRO A 169 2.77 -11.66 30.93
CA PRO A 169 3.81 -10.67 30.70
C PRO A 169 3.26 -9.39 30.08
N LEU A 170 3.83 -8.23 30.41
CA LEU A 170 3.36 -6.92 29.95
C LEU A 170 3.31 -6.80 28.41
N ASP A 171 4.26 -7.42 27.69
CA ASP A 171 4.30 -7.43 26.22
C ASP A 171 3.12 -8.16 25.56
N LEU A 172 2.53 -9.14 26.25
CA LEU A 172 1.37 -9.89 25.73
C LEU A 172 0.03 -9.26 26.08
N ARG A 173 -0.01 -8.35 27.06
CA ARG A 173 -1.23 -7.64 27.46
C ARG A 173 -1.73 -6.73 26.33
N TYR A 174 -3.04 -6.54 26.27
CA TYR A 174 -3.64 -5.66 25.27
C TYR A 174 -3.23 -4.19 25.53
N ARG A 175 -2.76 -3.50 24.48
CA ARG A 175 -2.35 -2.09 24.56
C ARG A 175 -3.57 -1.17 24.51
N LYS A 176 -3.99 -0.68 25.69
CA LYS A 176 -4.96 0.40 25.90
C LYS A 176 -4.29 1.65 26.46
N THR A 177 -5.00 2.76 26.52
CA THR A 177 -4.55 3.92 27.31
C THR A 177 -4.55 3.58 28.81
N ARG A 178 -3.77 4.31 29.62
CA ARG A 178 -3.72 4.10 31.08
C ARG A 178 -5.09 4.31 31.72
N ALA A 179 -5.83 5.35 31.30
CA ALA A 179 -7.18 5.64 31.77
C ALA A 179 -8.12 4.44 31.51
N GLN A 180 -8.12 3.89 30.29
CA GLN A 180 -8.94 2.73 29.94
C GLN A 180 -8.56 1.45 30.71
N ARG A 181 -7.31 1.30 31.15
CA ARG A 181 -6.89 0.16 31.99
C ARG A 181 -7.36 0.28 33.44
N ARG A 182 -7.56 1.51 33.94
CA ARG A 182 -8.01 1.79 35.31
C ARG A 182 -9.52 1.93 35.43
N ALA A 183 -10.22 2.13 34.32
CA ALA A 183 -11.66 2.20 34.29
C ALA A 183 -12.30 0.88 34.77
N LEU A 184 -13.47 1.00 35.40
CA LEU A 184 -14.31 -0.13 35.79
C LEU A 184 -14.69 -0.99 34.57
N THR A 185 -14.91 -2.27 34.82
CA THR A 185 -15.45 -3.19 33.83
C THR A 185 -16.91 -2.84 33.52
N LYS A 186 -17.41 -3.26 32.34
CA LYS A 186 -18.81 -3.04 31.97
C LYS A 186 -19.79 -3.69 32.95
N HIS A 187 -19.41 -4.84 33.50
CA HIS A 187 -20.19 -5.53 34.53
C HIS A 187 -20.30 -4.67 35.79
N GLU A 188 -19.16 -4.20 36.32
CA GLU A 188 -19.13 -3.32 37.50
C GLU A 188 -19.95 -2.05 37.29
N LEU A 189 -19.84 -1.41 36.11
CA LEU A 189 -20.65 -0.24 35.76
C LEU A 189 -22.15 -0.54 35.65
N SER A 190 -22.51 -1.79 35.31
CA SER A 190 -23.91 -2.21 35.18
C SER A 190 -24.54 -2.68 36.48
N LEU A 191 -23.74 -2.87 37.54
CA LEU A 191 -24.25 -3.28 38.84
C LEU A 191 -25.21 -2.22 39.36
N LYS A 192 -26.43 -2.66 39.69
CA LYS A 192 -27.50 -1.85 40.27
C LYS A 192 -27.87 -2.45 41.60
N THR A 193 -28.22 -1.61 42.56
CA THR A 193 -28.74 -2.08 43.85
C THR A 193 -30.10 -2.76 43.65
N ASP A 194 -30.48 -3.67 44.53
CA ASP A 194 -31.74 -4.40 44.36
C ASP A 194 -32.96 -3.47 44.43
N LYS A 195 -32.88 -2.39 45.23
CA LYS A 195 -33.85 -1.30 45.23
C LYS A 195 -33.98 -0.61 43.87
N GLN A 196 -32.87 -0.35 43.18
CA GLN A 196 -32.88 0.23 41.84
C GLN A 196 -33.46 -0.75 40.80
N LYS A 197 -33.13 -2.04 40.89
CA LYS A 197 -33.69 -3.07 40.00
C LYS A 197 -35.21 -3.17 40.14
N ALA A 198 -35.71 -3.27 41.38
CA ALA A 198 -37.14 -3.32 41.65
C ALA A 198 -37.88 -2.09 41.10
N ARG A 199 -37.32 -0.88 41.31
CA ARG A 199 -37.90 0.35 40.76
C ARG A 199 -37.93 0.36 39.23
N GLN A 200 -36.87 -0.09 38.57
CA GLN A 200 -36.81 -0.14 37.10
C GLN A 200 -37.76 -1.18 36.50
N GLN A 201 -37.96 -2.31 37.18
CA GLN A 201 -38.95 -3.32 36.81
C GLN A 201 -40.37 -2.79 36.97
N ALA A 202 -40.66 -2.10 38.07
CA ALA A 202 -41.97 -1.51 38.33
C ALA A 202 -42.32 -0.39 37.35
N PHE A 203 -41.34 0.45 36.97
CA PHE A 203 -41.56 1.63 36.12
C PHE A 203 -40.61 1.66 34.91
N PRO A 204 -40.84 0.82 33.89
CA PRO A 204 -40.03 0.85 32.67
C PRO A 204 -40.32 2.13 31.87
N THR A 205 -39.29 2.71 31.23
CA THR A 205 -39.47 3.86 30.35
C THR A 205 -40.26 3.44 29.11
N ARG A 206 -41.51 3.89 29.02
CA ARG A 206 -42.40 3.58 27.91
C ARG A 206 -42.26 4.63 26.81
N LYS A 207 -42.28 4.19 25.55
CA LYS A 207 -42.35 5.07 24.40
C LYS A 207 -43.83 5.39 24.13
N TYR A 208 -44.19 6.67 24.12
CA TYR A 208 -45.55 7.13 23.84
C TYR A 208 -45.52 8.34 22.90
N ALA A 209 -46.67 8.62 22.28
CA ALA A 209 -46.89 9.79 21.45
C ALA A 209 -48.28 10.37 21.77
N VAL A 210 -48.43 11.69 21.62
CA VAL A 210 -49.70 12.39 21.84
C VAL A 210 -50.33 12.64 20.47
N LYS A 211 -51.62 12.33 20.35
CA LYS A 211 -52.38 12.60 19.14
C LYS A 211 -52.65 14.12 19.05
N ALA A 212 -52.40 14.70 17.88
CA ALA A 212 -52.79 16.08 17.57
C ALA A 212 -54.31 16.16 17.36
#